data_AF-A0A060VRU1-F1
#
_entry.id   AF-A0A060VRU1-F1
#
_cell.length_a   1.000
_cell.length_b   1.000
_cell.length_c   1.000
_cell.angle_alpha   90.00
_cell.angle_beta   90.00
_cell.angle_gamma   90.00
#
_symmetry.space_group_name_H-M   'P 1'
#
loop_
_entity.id
_entity.type
_entity.pdbx_description
1 polymer ?
#
loop_
_entity_poly.entity_id
_entity_poly.type
_entity_poly.pdbx_seq_one_letter_code
_entity_poly.pdbx_strand_id
1 'polypeptide(L)'
;MTSSEERQNHKDAEEQNWQNRCGIMFQNPGSHLCPVASLEKYLSKIPSDATALYLHPKKMVITSDRIWYSQEPMGFNYLSSMLPRLCQEAGTLEKYTNNCLRSLREIMSVSTLIVP
;
A
#
# COMPACT_ATOMS: atom_id res chain seq x y z
N MET A 1 -25.76 17.02 -50.45
CA MET A 1 -26.34 17.02 -49.09
C MET A 1 -25.22 16.67 -48.13
N THR A 2 -24.69 17.68 -47.46
CA THR A 2 -23.67 17.58 -46.42
C THR A 2 -24.36 17.19 -45.11
N SER A 3 -23.92 16.10 -44.47
CA SER A 3 -24.22 15.85 -43.07
C SER A 3 -22.90 15.65 -42.34
N SER A 4 -22.48 16.70 -41.65
CA SER A 4 -21.37 16.69 -40.71
C SER A 4 -21.89 16.04 -39.42
N GLU A 5 -21.39 14.86 -39.06
CA GLU A 5 -21.65 14.30 -37.73
C GLU A 5 -20.44 14.56 -36.82
N GLU A 6 -20.68 15.45 -35.87
CA GLU A 6 -19.78 15.89 -34.82
C GLU A 6 -19.22 14.71 -34.03
N ARG A 7 -17.89 14.61 -33.98
CA ARG A 7 -17.23 13.86 -32.91
C ARG A 7 -17.41 14.63 -31.62
N GLN A 8 -18.42 14.27 -30.83
CA GLN A 8 -18.49 14.66 -29.43
C GLN A 8 -17.25 14.09 -28.73
N ASN A 9 -16.19 14.88 -28.67
CA ASN A 9 -15.10 14.67 -27.72
C ASN A 9 -15.70 14.88 -26.34
N HIS A 10 -16.12 13.78 -25.71
CA HIS A 10 -16.46 13.75 -24.30
C HIS A 10 -15.16 13.92 -23.51
N LYS A 11 -14.69 15.16 -23.41
CA LYS A 11 -13.72 15.55 -22.40
C LYS A 11 -14.46 15.62 -21.05
N ASP A 12 -13.70 15.37 -19.98
CA ASP A 12 -13.99 15.77 -18.58
C ASP A 12 -14.62 14.75 -17.63
N ALA A 13 -14.37 13.44 -17.81
CA ALA A 13 -14.68 12.43 -16.78
C ALA A 13 -13.46 11.91 -15.99
N GLU A 14 -12.23 12.25 -16.39
CA GLU A 14 -11.02 11.68 -15.78
C GLU A 14 -10.49 12.46 -14.57
N GLU A 15 -10.78 13.76 -14.46
CA GLU A 15 -10.25 14.63 -13.39
C GLU A 15 -10.88 14.32 -12.01
N GLN A 16 -12.17 13.94 -11.97
CA GLN A 16 -12.92 13.75 -10.72
C GLN A 16 -12.63 12.40 -10.02
N ASN A 17 -11.83 11.52 -10.62
CA ASN A 17 -11.55 10.18 -10.08
C ASN A 17 -10.13 10.03 -9.53
N TRP A 18 -9.27 11.06 -9.60
CA TRP A 18 -7.92 10.97 -9.04
C TRP A 18 -7.96 10.79 -7.50
N GLN A 19 -8.78 11.58 -6.83
CA GLN A 19 -8.94 11.54 -5.37
C GLN A 19 -9.48 10.17 -4.89
N ASN A 20 -10.33 9.52 -5.68
CA ASN A 20 -10.85 8.18 -5.39
C ASN A 20 -9.83 7.06 -5.67
N ARG A 21 -8.77 7.33 -6.44
CA ARG A 21 -7.70 6.37 -6.76
C ARG A 21 -6.54 6.43 -5.75
N CYS A 22 -6.36 7.54 -5.05
CA CYS A 22 -5.32 7.70 -4.05
C CYS A 22 -5.80 7.17 -2.69
N GLY A 23 -5.21 6.08 -2.19
CA GLY A 23 -5.47 5.60 -0.83
C GLY A 23 -5.01 6.64 0.21
N ILE A 24 -5.90 7.03 1.11
CA ILE A 24 -5.58 7.93 2.23
C ILE A 24 -5.09 7.10 3.42
N MET A 25 -3.98 7.52 4.03
CA MET A 25 -3.46 6.93 5.26
C MET A 25 -3.63 7.93 6.41
N PHE A 26 -4.40 7.56 7.43
CA PHE A 26 -4.67 8.43 8.58
C PHE A 26 -3.61 8.25 9.67
N GLN A 27 -3.11 9.36 10.20
CA GLN A 27 -2.21 9.34 11.34
C GLN A 27 -2.99 9.02 12.62
N ASN A 28 -2.40 8.20 13.50
CA ASN A 28 -2.90 7.93 14.86
C ASN A 28 -1.79 8.30 15.87
N PRO A 29 -1.68 9.57 16.28
CA PRO A 29 -0.60 10.04 17.15
C PRO A 29 -0.54 9.28 18.48
N GLY A 30 0.67 8.97 18.93
CA GLY A 30 0.89 8.25 20.21
C GLY A 30 0.72 6.72 20.14
N SER A 31 0.13 6.18 19.08
CA SER A 31 0.04 4.73 18.88
C SER A 31 1.33 4.15 18.31
N HIS A 32 1.83 3.07 18.92
CA HIS A 32 2.92 2.27 18.35
C HIS A 32 2.57 1.60 17.01
N LEU A 33 1.27 1.54 16.68
CA LEU A 33 0.74 0.96 15.44
C LEU A 33 0.27 2.05 14.46
N CYS A 34 0.71 3.30 14.64
CA CYS A 34 0.38 4.38 13.73
C CYS A 34 0.90 4.07 12.30
N PRO A 35 0.02 4.01 11.27
CA PRO A 35 0.44 3.61 9.94
C PRO A 35 1.33 4.67 9.29
N VAL A 36 1.04 5.95 9.50
CA VAL A 36 1.86 7.08 8.99
C VAL A 36 3.25 7.05 9.60
N ALA A 37 3.37 6.97 10.93
CA ALA A 37 4.68 6.92 11.59
C ALA A 37 5.48 5.67 11.20
N SER A 38 4.81 4.54 10.97
CA SER A 38 5.46 3.31 10.49
C SER A 38 6.00 3.47 9.07
N LEU A 39 5.24 4.11 8.18
CA LEU A 39 5.67 4.40 6.82
C LEU A 39 6.81 5.42 6.78
N GLU A 40 6.72 6.50 7.54
CA GLU A 40 7.79 7.50 7.65
C GLU A 40 9.08 6.87 8.17
N LYS A 41 8.99 6.01 9.19
CA LYS A 41 10.13 5.26 9.69
C LYS A 41 10.71 4.36 8.59
N TYR A 42 9.87 3.64 7.85
CA TYR A 42 10.32 2.83 6.71
C TYR A 42 11.10 3.68 5.69
N LEU A 43 10.52 4.79 5.25
CA LEU A 43 11.14 5.70 4.28
C LEU A 43 12.46 6.30 4.78
N SER A 44 12.59 6.56 6.09
CA SER A 44 13.85 7.04 6.67
C SER A 44 14.98 5.98 6.67
N LYS A 45 14.63 4.70 6.46
CA LYS A 45 15.55 3.55 6.54
C LYS A 45 15.85 2.91 5.19
N ILE A 46 15.22 3.36 4.10
CA ILE A 46 15.54 2.93 2.74
C ILE A 46 16.67 3.80 2.15
N PRO A 47 17.46 3.25 1.19
CA PRO A 47 18.41 4.05 0.43
C PRO A 47 17.72 5.22 -0.31
N SER A 48 18.37 6.37 -0.40
CA SER A 48 17.83 7.56 -1.07
C SER A 48 17.66 7.41 -2.58
N ASP A 49 18.39 6.47 -3.17
CA ASP A 49 18.39 6.12 -4.59
C ASP A 49 17.53 4.89 -4.91
N ALA A 50 16.68 4.47 -3.96
CA ALA A 50 15.77 3.35 -4.15
C ALA A 50 14.84 3.56 -5.36
N THR A 51 14.80 2.58 -6.25
CA THR A 51 13.96 2.59 -7.47
C THR A 51 12.59 1.94 -7.26
N ALA A 52 12.38 1.30 -6.10
CA ALA A 52 11.16 0.61 -5.75
C ALA A 52 10.79 0.85 -4.29
N LEU A 53 9.49 0.79 -3.99
CA LEU A 53 8.98 1.00 -2.62
C LEU A 53 9.26 -0.20 -1.72
N TYR A 54 9.11 -1.43 -2.22
CA TYR A 54 9.33 -2.64 -1.42
C TYR A 54 10.71 -3.20 -1.69
N LEU A 55 11.58 -3.11 -0.70
CA LEU A 55 12.98 -3.53 -0.78
C LEU A 55 13.28 -4.64 0.21
N HIS A 56 14.22 -5.54 -0.13
CA HIS A 56 14.65 -6.60 0.77
C HIS A 56 15.35 -6.03 2.02
N PRO A 57 15.04 -6.50 3.24
CA PRO A 57 15.83 -6.14 4.42
C PRO A 57 17.24 -6.71 4.31
N LYS A 58 18.24 -6.00 4.86
CA LYS A 58 19.59 -6.54 4.96
C LYS A 58 19.61 -7.75 5.91
N LYS A 59 20.49 -8.71 5.64
CA LYS A 59 20.62 -9.96 6.42
C LYS A 59 20.95 -9.72 7.90
N MET A 60 21.70 -8.67 8.19
CA MET A 60 22.02 -8.22 9.54
C MET A 60 21.77 -6.73 9.60
N VAL A 61 20.83 -6.34 10.45
CA VAL A 61 20.48 -4.94 10.73
C VAL A 61 20.56 -4.75 12.23
N ILE A 62 21.28 -3.73 12.68
CA ILE A 62 21.26 -3.29 14.07
C ILE A 62 20.42 -2.02 14.20
N THR A 63 19.84 -1.79 15.38
CA THR A 63 18.89 -0.70 15.60
C THR A 63 19.49 0.69 15.35
N SER A 64 20.81 0.83 15.53
CA SER A 64 21.58 2.05 15.26
C SER A 64 21.85 2.30 13.78
N ASP A 65 21.59 1.34 12.90
CA ASP A 65 21.85 1.50 11.47
C ASP A 65 20.99 2.61 10.87
N ARG A 66 21.62 3.40 10.00
CA ARG A 66 20.92 4.41 9.20
C ARG A 66 20.02 3.78 8.15
N ILE A 67 20.49 2.72 7.48
CA ILE A 67 19.81 2.08 6.35
C ILE A 67 19.59 0.60 6.63
N TRP A 68 18.33 0.16 6.66
CA TRP A 68 17.93 -1.20 7.00
C TRP A 68 17.66 -2.09 5.79
N TYR A 69 17.41 -1.49 4.63
CA TYR A 69 17.03 -2.20 3.40
C TYR A 69 18.16 -2.18 2.37
N SER A 70 18.21 -3.20 1.52
CA SER A 70 19.03 -3.22 0.31
C SER A 70 18.36 -2.41 -0.80
N GLN A 71 19.03 -2.22 -1.93
CA GLN A 71 18.43 -1.64 -3.13
C GLN A 71 17.66 -2.66 -3.98
N GLU A 72 17.65 -3.93 -3.56
CA GLU A 72 17.02 -5.00 -4.33
C GLU A 72 15.50 -4.96 -4.16
N PRO A 73 14.72 -4.76 -5.25
CA PRO A 73 13.27 -4.73 -5.19
C PRO A 73 12.72 -6.12 -4.87
N MET A 74 11.69 -6.17 -4.02
CA MET A 74 10.96 -7.39 -3.74
C MET A 74 10.07 -7.77 -4.93
N GLY A 75 10.19 -9.02 -5.38
CA GLY A 75 9.33 -9.58 -6.42
C GLY A 75 7.92 -9.93 -5.93
N PHE A 76 6.99 -10.07 -6.88
CA PHE A 76 5.59 -10.44 -6.61
C PHE A 76 5.43 -11.68 -5.72
N ASN A 77 6.20 -12.74 -5.99
CA ASN A 77 6.14 -13.99 -5.21
C ASN A 77 6.58 -13.81 -3.75
N TYR A 78 7.49 -12.88 -3.49
CA TYR A 78 7.90 -12.55 -2.13
C TYR A 78 6.80 -11.76 -1.41
N LEU A 79 6.24 -10.76 -2.07
CA LEU A 79 5.15 -9.94 -1.51
C LEU A 79 3.87 -10.77 -1.28
N SER A 80 3.53 -11.68 -2.19
CA SER A 80 2.35 -12.54 -2.08
C SER A 80 2.41 -13.48 -0.86
N SER A 81 3.61 -13.86 -0.45
CA SER A 81 3.87 -14.73 0.69
C SER A 81 4.22 -13.98 1.98
N MET A 82 4.31 -12.65 1.95
CA MET A 82 4.73 -11.85 3.10
C MET A 82 3.76 -11.94 4.28
N LEU A 83 2.46 -11.68 4.05
CA LEU A 83 1.46 -11.72 5.12
C LEU A 83 1.34 -13.12 5.74
N PRO A 84 1.23 -14.23 4.97
CA PRO A 84 1.23 -15.56 5.54
C PRO A 84 2.45 -15.84 6.44
N ARG A 85 3.65 -15.42 6.01
CA ARG A 85 4.88 -15.57 6.80
C ARG A 85 4.82 -14.77 8.10
N LEU A 86 4.43 -13.50 8.04
CA LEU A 86 4.31 -12.65 9.23
C LEU A 86 3.32 -13.23 10.25
N CYS A 87 2.18 -13.71 9.78
CA CYS A 87 1.16 -14.36 10.62
C CYS A 87 1.70 -15.64 11.27
N GLN A 88 2.42 -16.46 10.51
CA GLN A 88 3.07 -17.67 11.04
C GLN A 88 4.10 -17.35 12.13
N GLU A 89 4.98 -16.37 11.89
CA GLU A 89 6.00 -15.95 12.86
C GLU A 89 5.38 -15.29 14.11
N ALA A 90 4.26 -14.58 13.96
CA ALA A 90 3.52 -13.99 15.07
C ALA A 90 2.68 -15.02 15.87
N GLY A 91 2.62 -16.28 15.41
CA GLY A 91 1.84 -17.34 16.06
C GLY A 91 0.33 -17.16 15.95
N THR A 92 -0.16 -16.49 14.90
CA THR A 92 -1.61 -16.33 14.72
C THR A 92 -2.27 -17.67 14.40
N LEU A 93 -3.44 -17.91 15.00
CA LEU A 93 -4.20 -19.15 14.81
C LEU A 93 -4.72 -19.32 13.37
N GLU A 94 -5.06 -18.21 12.73
CA GLU A 94 -5.58 -18.19 11.36
C GLU A 94 -4.49 -17.87 10.34
N LYS A 95 -4.65 -18.45 9.15
CA LYS A 95 -3.78 -18.19 7.99
C LYS A 95 -4.35 -17.04 7.18
N TYR A 96 -3.83 -15.84 7.38
CA TYR A 96 -4.17 -14.70 6.54
C TYR A 96 -3.34 -14.69 5.25
N THR A 97 -3.99 -14.39 4.13
CA THR A 97 -3.37 -14.22 2.82
C THR A 97 -3.61 -12.81 2.30
N ASN A 98 -2.84 -12.36 1.31
CA ASN A 98 -3.07 -11.04 0.71
C ASN A 98 -4.48 -10.89 0.12
N ASN A 99 -5.15 -11.99 -0.25
CA ASN A 99 -6.55 -11.94 -0.67
C ASN A 99 -7.48 -11.56 0.50
N CYS A 100 -7.18 -11.94 1.74
CA CYS A 100 -7.94 -11.52 2.93
C CYS A 100 -7.90 -9.99 3.10
N LEU A 101 -6.75 -9.35 2.85
CA LEU A 101 -6.63 -7.89 2.88
C LEU A 101 -7.45 -7.22 1.78
N ARG A 102 -7.49 -7.81 0.59
CA ARG A 102 -8.28 -7.30 -0.54
C ARG A 102 -9.77 -7.38 -0.24
N SER A 103 -10.24 -8.49 0.32
CA SER A 103 -11.63 -8.64 0.76
C SER A 103 -12.00 -7.67 1.89
N LEU A 104 -11.08 -7.40 2.82
CA LEU A 104 -11.31 -6.39 3.87
C LEU A 104 -11.51 -4.99 3.29
N ARG A 105 -10.75 -4.61 2.25
CA ARG A 105 -10.97 -3.34 1.54
C ARG A 105 -12.39 -3.24 0.98
N GLU A 106 -12.89 -4.31 0.37
CA GLU A 106 -14.26 -4.35 -0.17
C GLU A 106 -15.29 -4.19 0.96
N ILE A 107 -15.12 -4.91 2.07
CA ILE A 107 -16.04 -4.84 3.23
C ILE A 107 -16.02 -3.46 3.90
N MET A 108 -14.84 -2.88 4.13
CA MET A 108 -14.71 -1.54 4.73
C MET A 108 -15.23 -0.44 3.80
N SER A 109 -15.03 -0.57 2.48
CA SER A 109 -15.57 0.35 1.48
C SER A 109 -17.10 0.36 1.47
N VAL A 110 -17.73 -0.80 1.65
CA VAL A 110 -19.20 -0.93 1.77
C VAL A 110 -19.67 -0.41 3.13
N SER A 111 -18.88 -0.58 4.20
CA SER A 111 -19.24 -0.14 5.54
C SER A 111 -19.21 1.39 5.71
N THR A 112 -18.39 2.12 4.95
CA THR A 112 -18.45 3.59 4.88
C THR A 112 -19.73 4.15 4.24
N LEU A 113 -20.55 3.31 3.59
CA LEU A 113 -21.90 3.69 3.14
C LEU A 113 -22.96 3.47 4.23
N ILE A 114 -22.55 3.02 5.42
CA ILE A 114 -23.40 2.75 6.58
C ILE A 114 -22.77 3.41 7.81
N VAL A 115 -22.54 4.71 7.75
CA VAL A 115 -22.44 5.53 8.96
C VAL A 115 -23.45 6.68 8.76
N PRO A 116 -24.48 6.81 9.61
CA PRO A 116 -25.51 7.84 9.48
C PRO A 116 -24.98 9.26 9.72
#